data_AF-A0A6N7XI73-F1
#
_entry.id   AF-A0A6N7XI73-F1
#
_cell.length_a   1.000
_cell.length_b   1.000
_cell.length_c   1.000
_cell.angle_alpha   90.00
_cell.angle_beta   90.00
_cell.angle_gamma   90.00
#
_symmetry.space_group_name_H-M   'P 1'
#
loop_
_entity.id
_entity.type
_entity.pdbx_description
1 polymer ?
#
loop_
_entity_poly.entity_id
_entity_poly.type
_entity_poly.pdbx_seq_one_letter_code
_entity_poly.pdbx_strand_id
1 'polypeptide(L)'
;MRNSCISSKNTNLNSIQDAYKDFLNDPILAKRNSLLIELSNIIKSNDIREETVNEFLAHSYSLIDYMSQHDAKISKCIIDISNNPESPTEVVSYLSCILNKHRIWKRNLKNINYVFENLDNIYNVKMPKYKSVHYLKFSSTELINDFPNMYYYKNYDVNKILSTTIMPNDLSTDTSDGINSFDLLILRAIFSFYDNNIFAISYKNLSRYISFSDSYIITNNLLKKVKSSVRKLLNTNVLIRDNLYNHIYVERLIYAIDNEYGFVVFQEIPIYSFSIEHNLYTKLNYKFFDCPVSMTDLNIAIREYLIYQLVNIGEGNDIFFEDFYSNIKITDTQMKKKSREVVIRILDYWKNNNLIYNYSINKIQNKYISFSFSR
;
A
#
# COMPACT_ATOMS: atom_id res chain seq x y z
N MET A 1 -17.56 7.78 -13.68
CA MET A 1 -17.84 8.81 -12.67
C MET A 1 -16.69 8.84 -11.68
N ARG A 2 -16.04 9.99 -11.50
CA ARG A 2 -14.92 10.16 -10.57
C ARG A 2 -15.52 10.24 -9.16
N ASN A 3 -15.33 9.20 -8.35
CA ASN A 3 -15.64 9.27 -6.92
C ASN A 3 -14.52 10.07 -6.25
N SER A 4 -14.70 11.38 -6.16
CA SER A 4 -13.96 12.19 -5.19
C SER A 4 -14.53 11.89 -3.81
N CYS A 5 -13.94 10.93 -3.09
CA CYS A 5 -14.14 10.85 -1.65
C CYS A 5 -13.72 12.21 -1.08
N ILE A 6 -14.69 12.86 -0.45
CA ILE A 6 -14.74 14.26 -0.06
C ILE A 6 -13.41 14.76 0.52
N SER A 7 -12.88 15.87 -0.01
CA SER A 7 -11.98 16.74 0.75
C SER A 7 -12.79 17.33 1.90
N SER A 8 -12.51 16.86 3.11
CA SER A 8 -13.20 17.20 4.35
C SER A 8 -13.29 18.72 4.57
N LYS A 9 -14.41 19.33 4.19
CA LYS A 9 -15.03 20.34 5.04
C LYS A 9 -15.85 19.54 6.05
N ASN A 10 -15.59 19.75 7.35
CA ASN A 10 -16.34 19.18 8.46
C ASN A 10 -17.85 19.21 8.16
N THR A 11 -18.38 18.12 7.63
CA THR A 11 -19.82 17.94 7.44
C THR A 11 -20.39 17.81 8.84
N ASN A 12 -21.15 18.81 9.26
CA ASN A 12 -21.88 18.80 10.51
C ASN A 12 -23.02 17.77 10.36
N LEU A 13 -22.71 16.48 10.53
CA LEU A 13 -23.64 15.33 10.41
C LEU A 13 -24.85 15.44 11.34
N ASN A 14 -24.84 16.41 12.26
CA ASN A 14 -25.95 16.76 13.15
C ASN A 14 -27.20 17.31 12.43
N SER A 15 -27.10 17.72 11.16
CA SER A 15 -28.26 18.16 10.36
C SER A 15 -28.98 17.04 9.61
N ILE A 16 -28.55 15.78 9.77
CA ILE A 16 -29.17 14.63 9.11
C ILE A 16 -30.49 14.31 9.82
N GLN A 17 -31.59 14.29 9.06
CA GLN A 17 -32.92 13.93 9.57
C GLN A 17 -32.86 12.61 10.37
N ASP A 18 -33.60 12.53 11.48
CA ASP A 18 -33.65 11.35 12.35
C ASP A 18 -33.94 10.04 11.59
N ALA A 19 -34.66 10.13 10.46
CA ALA A 19 -34.96 9.01 9.56
C ALA A 19 -33.72 8.32 8.95
N TYR A 20 -32.54 8.97 8.95
CA TYR A 20 -31.31 8.43 8.36
C TYR A 20 -30.21 8.13 9.39
N LYS A 21 -30.46 8.38 10.68
CA LYS A 21 -29.49 8.14 11.76
C LYS A 21 -29.06 6.68 11.85
N ASP A 22 -29.96 5.75 11.54
CA ASP A 22 -29.68 4.31 11.56
C ASP A 22 -28.60 3.88 10.54
N PHE A 23 -28.35 4.69 9.50
CA PHE A 23 -27.30 4.45 8.51
C PHE A 23 -25.98 5.17 8.83
N LEU A 24 -25.95 6.06 9.83
CA LEU A 24 -24.72 6.74 10.26
C LEU A 24 -23.81 5.85 11.11
N ASN A 25 -24.41 4.89 11.81
CA ASN A 25 -23.68 3.89 12.58
C ASN A 25 -23.61 2.60 11.77
N ASP A 26 -22.68 2.50 10.83
CA ASP A 26 -22.49 1.32 9.99
C ASP A 26 -22.22 0.06 10.84
N PRO A 27 -23.20 -0.87 10.97
CA PRO A 27 -23.06 -2.06 11.81
C PRO A 27 -22.08 -3.09 11.20
N ILE A 28 -21.69 -2.93 9.94
CA ILE A 28 -20.74 -3.82 9.26
C ILE A 28 -19.35 -3.66 9.86
N LEU A 29 -18.97 -2.45 10.29
CA LEU A 29 -17.63 -2.18 10.81
C LEU A 29 -17.31 -3.04 12.05
N ALA A 30 -18.23 -3.15 13.00
CA ALA A 30 -18.05 -3.96 14.19
C ALA A 30 -17.94 -5.46 13.85
N LYS A 31 -18.80 -5.96 12.96
CA LYS A 31 -18.78 -7.37 12.51
C LYS A 31 -17.50 -7.71 11.76
N ARG A 32 -17.05 -6.81 10.88
CA ARG A 32 -15.77 -6.89 10.16
C ARG A 32 -14.61 -7.00 11.16
N ASN A 33 -14.57 -6.15 12.18
CA ASN A 33 -13.48 -6.18 13.16
C ASN A 33 -13.44 -7.49 13.95
N SER A 34 -14.59 -8.05 14.34
CA SER A 34 -14.66 -9.39 14.95
C SER A 34 -14.03 -10.46 14.05
N LEU A 35 -14.43 -10.48 12.78
CA LEU A 35 -13.93 -11.46 11.82
C LEU A 35 -12.42 -11.32 11.57
N LEU A 36 -11.89 -10.09 11.55
CA LEU A 36 -10.45 -9.85 11.42
C LEU A 36 -9.66 -10.30 12.66
N ILE A 37 -10.26 -10.26 13.85
CA ILE A 37 -9.67 -10.82 15.07
C ILE A 37 -9.62 -12.34 14.97
N GLU A 38 -10.70 -12.99 14.53
CA GLU A 38 -10.75 -14.43 14.28
C GLU A 38 -9.67 -14.85 13.27
N LEU A 39 -9.58 -14.18 12.12
CA LEU A 39 -8.54 -14.41 11.12
C LEU A 39 -7.13 -14.24 11.71
N SER A 40 -6.93 -13.19 12.51
CA SER A 40 -5.64 -12.92 13.15
C SER A 40 -5.25 -14.03 14.11
N ASN A 41 -6.21 -14.61 14.83
CA ASN A 41 -5.98 -15.71 15.75
C ASN A 41 -5.57 -16.96 14.98
N ILE A 42 -6.31 -17.34 13.93
CA ILE A 42 -5.98 -18.47 13.03
C ILE A 42 -4.53 -18.35 12.51
N ILE A 43 -4.16 -17.15 12.01
CA ILE A 43 -2.81 -16.91 11.47
C ILE A 43 -1.75 -17.01 12.58
N LYS A 44 -2.00 -16.46 13.77
CA LYS A 44 -1.02 -16.45 14.88
C LYS A 44 -0.79 -17.84 15.47
N SER A 45 -1.85 -18.62 15.66
CA SER A 45 -1.77 -19.98 16.17
C SER A 45 -1.33 -20.98 15.09
N ASN A 46 -1.31 -20.56 13.82
CA ASN A 46 -1.16 -21.44 12.67
C ASN A 46 -2.18 -22.61 12.71
N ASP A 47 -3.39 -22.31 13.20
CA ASP A 47 -4.46 -23.28 13.42
C ASP A 47 -5.29 -23.46 12.14
N ILE A 48 -4.75 -24.26 11.22
CA ILE A 48 -5.39 -24.58 9.94
C ILE A 48 -6.23 -25.88 10.06
N ARG A 49 -6.78 -26.17 11.25
CA ARG A 49 -7.70 -27.29 11.41
C ARG A 49 -8.99 -27.02 10.66
N GLU A 50 -9.51 -28.05 10.00
CA GLU A 50 -10.72 -27.98 9.17
C GLU A 50 -11.92 -27.36 9.92
N GLU A 51 -12.12 -27.72 11.18
CA GLU A 51 -13.21 -27.19 12.01
C GLU A 51 -13.11 -25.67 12.20
N THR A 52 -11.94 -25.16 12.59
CA THR A 52 -11.70 -23.73 12.81
C THR A 52 -11.83 -22.93 11.52
N VAL A 53 -11.32 -23.48 10.41
CA VAL A 53 -11.45 -22.86 9.08
C VAL A 53 -12.93 -22.83 8.64
N ASN A 54 -13.67 -23.92 8.83
CA ASN A 54 -15.09 -24.01 8.47
C ASN A 54 -15.95 -23.05 9.29
N GLU A 55 -15.67 -22.89 10.58
CA GLU A 55 -16.34 -21.90 11.44
C GLU A 55 -16.10 -20.47 10.93
N PHE A 56 -14.84 -20.13 10.65
CA PHE A 56 -14.49 -18.83 10.08
C PHE A 56 -15.19 -18.58 8.73
N LEU A 57 -15.19 -19.58 7.83
CA LEU A 57 -15.87 -19.49 6.53
C LEU A 57 -17.38 -19.25 6.70
N ALA A 58 -18.04 -19.95 7.64
CA ALA A 58 -19.46 -19.74 7.93
C ALA A 58 -19.76 -18.31 8.40
N HIS A 59 -18.93 -17.76 9.30
CA HIS A 59 -19.04 -16.36 9.74
C HIS A 59 -18.80 -15.37 8.60
N SER A 60 -17.81 -15.64 7.75
CA SER A 60 -17.49 -14.82 6.57
C SER A 60 -18.65 -14.79 5.58
N TYR A 61 -19.23 -15.93 5.22
CA TYR A 61 -20.39 -16.01 4.33
C TYR A 61 -21.61 -15.29 4.91
N SER A 62 -21.90 -15.50 6.20
CA SER A 62 -22.98 -14.79 6.91
C SER A 62 -22.80 -13.27 6.86
N LEU A 63 -21.56 -12.77 7.03
CA LEU A 63 -21.27 -11.34 6.91
C LEU A 63 -21.48 -10.81 5.49
N ILE A 64 -21.07 -11.56 4.45
CA ILE A 64 -21.30 -11.17 3.05
C ILE A 64 -22.80 -11.01 2.75
N ASP A 65 -23.62 -11.93 3.23
CA ASP A 65 -25.08 -11.90 3.06
C ASP A 65 -25.70 -10.73 3.82
N TYR A 66 -25.30 -10.53 5.08
CA TYR A 66 -25.75 -9.40 5.89
C TYR A 66 -25.38 -8.05 5.25
N MET A 67 -24.15 -7.90 4.74
CA MET A 67 -23.73 -6.72 3.98
C MET A 67 -24.61 -6.48 2.75
N SER A 68 -24.95 -7.53 2.01
CA SER A 68 -25.77 -7.41 0.79
C SER A 68 -27.20 -6.95 1.10
N GLN A 69 -27.78 -7.43 2.21
CA GLN A 69 -29.09 -6.97 2.68
C GLN A 69 -29.04 -5.51 3.17
N HIS A 70 -27.97 -5.13 3.88
CA HIS A 70 -27.79 -3.76 4.36
C HIS A 70 -27.55 -2.78 3.20
N ASP A 71 -26.75 -3.14 2.21
CA ASP A 71 -26.48 -2.37 0.99
C ASP A 71 -27.76 -2.09 0.19
N ALA A 72 -28.69 -3.04 0.13
CA ALA A 72 -29.97 -2.85 -0.52
C ALA A 72 -30.81 -1.75 0.18
N LYS A 73 -30.77 -1.69 1.52
CA LYS A 73 -31.44 -0.63 2.30
C LYS A 73 -30.80 0.73 2.05
N ILE A 74 -29.47 0.80 2.05
CA ILE A 74 -28.74 2.05 1.76
C ILE A 74 -29.04 2.53 0.33
N SER A 75 -29.04 1.62 -0.65
CA SER A 75 -29.33 1.95 -2.05
C SER A 75 -30.74 2.51 -2.22
N LYS A 76 -31.74 1.91 -1.55
CA LYS A 76 -33.10 2.43 -1.52
C LYS A 76 -33.15 3.82 -0.90
N CYS A 77 -32.48 4.02 0.23
CA CYS A 77 -32.38 5.32 0.91
C CYS A 77 -31.78 6.40 -0.01
N ILE A 78 -30.70 6.08 -0.74
CA ILE A 78 -30.10 7.00 -1.73
C ILE A 78 -31.12 7.39 -2.81
N ILE A 79 -31.89 6.44 -3.35
CA ILE A 79 -32.91 6.70 -4.37
C ILE A 79 -34.01 7.61 -3.81
N ASP A 80 -34.53 7.30 -2.62
CA ASP A 80 -35.59 8.05 -1.96
C ASP A 80 -35.15 9.51 -1.70
N ILE A 81 -33.91 9.71 -1.23
CA ILE A 81 -33.32 11.04 -1.04
C ILE A 81 -33.15 11.76 -2.39
N SER A 82 -32.59 11.08 -3.40
CA SER A 82 -32.29 11.69 -4.72
C SER A 82 -33.54 12.12 -5.49
N ASN A 83 -34.69 11.53 -5.21
CA ASN A 83 -35.98 11.91 -5.79
C ASN A 83 -36.57 13.19 -5.15
N ASN A 84 -35.97 13.71 -4.07
CA ASN A 84 -36.36 14.96 -3.44
C ASN A 84 -35.43 16.11 -3.90
N PRO A 85 -35.95 17.14 -4.59
CA PRO A 85 -35.14 18.26 -5.10
C PRO A 85 -34.41 19.08 -4.02
N GLU A 86 -34.89 19.04 -2.77
CA GLU A 86 -34.32 19.77 -1.63
C GLU A 86 -33.33 18.91 -0.82
N SER A 87 -32.99 17.73 -1.31
CA SER A 87 -32.18 16.78 -0.56
C SER A 87 -30.70 17.20 -0.40
N PRO A 88 -30.10 16.95 0.77
CA PRO A 88 -28.70 17.26 1.01
C PRO A 88 -27.80 16.30 0.22
N THR A 89 -27.10 16.83 -0.78
CA THR A 89 -26.14 16.11 -1.64
C THR A 89 -25.01 15.42 -0.85
N GLU A 90 -24.72 15.93 0.35
CA GLU A 90 -23.71 15.40 1.27
C GLU A 90 -24.11 14.02 1.82
N VAL A 91 -25.40 13.79 2.11
CA VAL A 91 -25.88 12.51 2.66
C VAL A 91 -25.79 11.42 1.59
N VAL A 92 -26.20 11.73 0.36
CA VAL A 92 -26.06 10.80 -0.79
C VAL A 92 -24.59 10.45 -1.01
N SER A 93 -23.70 11.44 -0.94
CA SER A 93 -22.26 11.23 -1.09
C SER A 93 -21.68 10.34 0.01
N TYR A 94 -22.11 10.55 1.26
CA TYR A 94 -21.71 9.72 2.40
C TYR A 94 -22.19 8.27 2.27
N LEU A 95 -23.48 8.06 1.99
CA LEU A 95 -24.05 6.71 1.81
C LEU A 95 -23.39 5.98 0.63
N SER A 96 -23.07 6.70 -0.45
CA SER A 96 -22.32 6.14 -1.58
C SER A 96 -20.91 5.70 -1.19
N CYS A 97 -20.26 6.41 -0.26
CA CYS A 97 -18.95 6.03 0.29
C CYS A 97 -19.06 4.70 1.07
N ILE A 98 -20.08 4.56 1.92
CA ILE A 98 -20.33 3.31 2.66
C ILE A 98 -20.50 2.13 1.70
N LEU A 99 -21.35 2.27 0.67
CA LEU A 99 -21.55 1.21 -0.34
C LEU A 99 -20.24 0.81 -1.04
N ASN A 100 -19.37 1.77 -1.35
CA ASN A 100 -18.09 1.47 -1.98
C ASN A 100 -17.16 0.71 -1.03
N LYS A 101 -17.12 1.07 0.26
CA LYS A 101 -16.38 0.31 1.28
C LYS A 101 -16.89 -1.11 1.40
N HIS A 102 -18.20 -1.30 1.51
CA HIS A 102 -18.81 -2.63 1.57
C HIS A 102 -18.47 -3.49 0.35
N ARG A 103 -18.46 -2.89 -0.85
CA ARG A 103 -18.06 -3.58 -2.07
C ARG A 103 -16.61 -4.08 -2.01
N ILE A 104 -15.68 -3.25 -1.53
CA ILE A 104 -14.26 -3.62 -1.36
C ILE A 104 -14.13 -4.74 -0.33
N TRP A 105 -14.81 -4.62 0.81
CA TRP A 105 -14.81 -5.63 1.87
C TRP A 105 -15.36 -6.98 1.39
N LYS A 106 -16.50 -7.00 0.68
CA LYS A 106 -17.04 -8.23 0.10
C LYS A 106 -16.06 -8.89 -0.87
N ARG A 107 -15.35 -8.11 -1.69
CA ARG A 107 -14.28 -8.65 -2.56
C ARG A 107 -13.18 -9.30 -1.74
N ASN A 108 -12.71 -8.65 -0.68
CA ASN A 108 -11.64 -9.19 0.16
C ASN A 108 -12.08 -10.46 0.89
N LEU A 109 -13.30 -10.50 1.45
CA LEU A 109 -13.84 -11.71 2.07
C LEU A 109 -13.97 -12.87 1.08
N LYS A 110 -14.42 -12.61 -0.15
CA LYS A 110 -14.45 -13.63 -1.21
C LYS A 110 -13.06 -14.19 -1.53
N ASN A 111 -12.04 -13.32 -1.57
CA ASN A 111 -10.67 -13.77 -1.79
C ASN A 111 -10.14 -14.57 -0.59
N ILE A 112 -10.41 -14.13 0.65
CA ILE A 112 -10.05 -14.88 1.86
C ILE A 112 -10.70 -16.27 1.84
N ASN A 113 -12.00 -16.35 1.54
CA ASN A 113 -12.74 -17.61 1.47
C ASN A 113 -12.14 -18.53 0.40
N TYR A 114 -11.89 -17.99 -0.80
CA TYR A 114 -11.20 -18.72 -1.86
C TYR A 114 -9.84 -19.26 -1.41
N VAL A 115 -9.07 -18.46 -0.66
CA VAL A 115 -7.78 -18.88 -0.14
C VAL A 115 -7.92 -20.06 0.81
N PHE A 116 -8.79 -19.98 1.81
CA PHE A 116 -9.00 -21.05 2.78
C PHE A 116 -9.54 -22.33 2.14
N GLU A 117 -10.52 -22.22 1.25
CA GLU A 117 -11.12 -23.37 0.54
C GLU A 117 -10.13 -24.09 -0.37
N ASN A 118 -9.05 -23.41 -0.78
CA ASN A 118 -8.08 -23.94 -1.74
C ASN A 118 -6.64 -23.99 -1.19
N LEU A 119 -6.44 -23.92 0.13
CA LEU A 119 -5.12 -23.78 0.76
C LEU A 119 -4.07 -24.79 0.23
N ASP A 120 -4.47 -26.04 0.02
CA ASP A 120 -3.57 -27.10 -0.46
C ASP A 120 -3.17 -26.92 -1.94
N ASN A 121 -4.04 -26.30 -2.74
CA ASN A 121 -3.89 -26.15 -4.19
C ASN A 121 -3.58 -24.71 -4.63
N ILE A 122 -3.49 -23.76 -3.70
CA ILE A 122 -3.35 -22.34 -4.03
C ILE A 122 -1.96 -21.93 -4.51
N TYR A 123 -1.03 -22.88 -4.60
CA TYR A 123 0.31 -22.72 -5.17
C TYR A 123 0.27 -22.50 -6.69
N ASN A 124 -0.40 -21.44 -7.13
CA ASN A 124 -0.30 -20.92 -8.48
C ASN A 124 1.02 -20.14 -8.63
N VAL A 125 2.10 -20.84 -9.00
CA VAL A 125 3.48 -20.32 -9.14
C VAL A 125 3.65 -19.31 -10.31
N LYS A 126 2.56 -18.76 -10.84
CA LYS A 126 2.64 -17.83 -11.98
C LYS A 126 3.25 -16.51 -11.51
N MET A 127 4.18 -15.97 -12.30
CA MET A 127 4.63 -14.59 -12.10
C MET A 127 3.54 -13.63 -12.57
N PRO A 128 3.24 -12.57 -11.81
CA PRO A 128 2.37 -11.51 -12.30
C PRO A 128 3.02 -10.86 -13.53
N LYS A 129 2.19 -10.49 -14.52
CA LYS A 129 2.69 -9.79 -15.71
C LYS A 129 3.05 -8.35 -15.34
N TYR A 130 4.26 -7.92 -15.67
CA TYR A 130 4.65 -6.53 -15.52
C TYR A 130 3.90 -5.65 -16.54
N LYS A 131 2.81 -5.00 -16.11
CA LYS A 131 2.13 -3.97 -16.92
C LYS A 131 2.29 -2.60 -16.29
N SER A 132 1.76 -2.43 -15.08
CA SER A 132 1.86 -1.21 -14.30
C SER A 132 2.06 -1.54 -12.84
N VAL A 133 2.86 -0.73 -12.15
CA VAL A 133 3.11 -0.86 -10.71
C VAL A 133 2.32 0.22 -9.98
N HIS A 134 1.56 -0.18 -8.96
CA HIS A 134 0.87 0.74 -8.05
C HIS A 134 1.90 1.33 -7.09
N TYR A 135 2.13 2.64 -7.19
CA TYR A 135 3.05 3.38 -6.35
C TYR A 135 2.27 4.35 -5.48
N LEU A 136 2.45 4.28 -4.15
CA LEU A 136 1.74 5.13 -3.20
C LEU A 136 2.21 6.59 -3.34
N LYS A 137 1.27 7.52 -3.37
CA LYS A 137 1.54 8.97 -3.34
C LYS A 137 1.58 9.41 -1.88
N PHE A 138 2.78 9.60 -1.36
CA PHE A 138 2.97 10.28 -0.08
C PHE A 138 2.97 11.79 -0.36
N SER A 139 1.95 12.50 0.14
CA SER A 139 1.85 13.97 -0.03
C SER A 139 2.71 14.66 1.03
N SER A 140 3.64 15.48 0.57
CA SER A 140 4.72 16.07 1.37
C SER A 140 4.39 17.43 1.98
N THR A 141 3.15 17.93 1.90
CA THR A 141 2.91 19.34 2.29
C THR A 141 3.26 19.66 3.75
N GLU A 142 3.41 18.66 4.64
CA GLU A 142 3.92 18.87 6.01
C GLU A 142 4.82 17.73 6.56
N LEU A 143 5.53 16.97 5.73
CA LEU A 143 6.36 15.85 6.21
C LEU A 143 7.77 15.84 5.59
N ILE A 144 8.71 16.46 6.30
CA ILE A 144 10.15 16.20 6.15
C ILE A 144 10.40 14.76 6.64
N ASN A 145 10.23 13.77 5.75
CA ASN A 145 11.00 12.53 5.65
C ASN A 145 10.28 11.61 4.67
N ASP A 146 10.44 11.87 3.38
CA ASP A 146 9.82 11.01 2.36
C ASP A 146 10.71 9.88 1.85
N PHE A 147 12.00 9.85 2.21
CA PHE A 147 12.85 8.64 2.27
C PHE A 147 14.01 8.91 3.25
N PRO A 148 14.27 8.12 4.32
CA PRO A 148 13.87 6.74 4.58
C PRO A 148 13.11 6.54 5.91
N ASN A 149 12.30 5.48 5.96
CA ASN A 149 11.60 4.91 7.11
C ASN A 149 10.12 5.32 7.27
N MET A 150 9.24 4.38 6.92
CA MET A 150 7.92 4.31 7.54
C MET A 150 8.12 3.82 9.00
N TYR A 151 8.35 4.76 9.92
CA TYR A 151 8.57 4.55 11.34
C TYR A 151 7.35 3.95 12.02
N TYR A 152 7.60 3.00 12.92
CA TYR A 152 6.60 2.30 13.72
C TYR A 152 5.89 3.14 14.78
N TYR A 153 6.09 4.46 14.82
CA TYR A 153 5.41 5.36 15.76
C TYR A 153 5.13 6.75 15.15
N LYS A 154 5.27 6.90 13.83
CA LYS A 154 5.02 8.17 13.15
C LYS A 154 3.66 8.15 12.47
N ASN A 155 2.92 9.24 12.62
CA ASN A 155 1.69 9.46 11.88
C ASN A 155 2.03 9.84 10.43
N TYR A 156 1.44 9.13 9.50
CA TYR A 156 1.51 9.38 8.06
C TYR A 156 0.18 9.96 7.61
N ASP A 157 0.19 11.24 7.26
CA ASP A 157 -0.99 11.89 6.71
C ASP A 157 -1.08 11.63 5.22
N VAL A 158 -2.09 10.87 4.81
CA VAL A 158 -2.38 10.61 3.40
C VAL A 158 -3.47 11.59 2.95
N ASN A 159 -3.04 12.58 2.16
CA ASN A 159 -3.89 13.64 1.58
C ASN A 159 -4.76 14.41 2.59
N LYS A 160 -4.30 14.60 3.84
CA LYS A 160 -5.02 15.35 4.90
C LYS A 160 -6.39 14.76 5.29
N ILE A 161 -6.78 13.63 4.69
CA ILE A 161 -8.08 12.97 4.91
C ILE A 161 -7.91 11.78 5.85
N LEU A 162 -6.76 11.10 5.84
CA LEU A 162 -6.49 9.97 6.73
C LEU A 162 -5.09 10.08 7.32
N SER A 163 -4.97 9.80 8.60
CA SER A 163 -3.69 9.56 9.27
C SER A 163 -3.53 8.05 9.48
N THR A 164 -2.37 7.52 9.13
CA THR A 164 -2.00 6.13 9.43
C THR A 164 -0.76 6.09 10.31
N THR A 165 -0.79 5.32 11.40
CA THR A 165 0.37 5.13 12.27
C THR A 165 0.76 3.67 12.20
N ILE A 166 1.94 3.38 11.69
CA ILE A 166 2.44 2.01 11.70
C ILE A 166 2.92 1.71 13.13
N MET A 167 2.70 0.50 13.66
CA MET A 167 3.07 0.10 15.03
C MET A 167 3.60 -1.34 15.04
N PRO A 168 4.56 -1.72 15.90
CA PRO A 168 4.97 -3.12 16.00
C PRO A 168 3.92 -3.92 16.78
N ASN A 169 3.89 -5.24 16.59
CA ASN A 169 3.04 -6.14 17.38
C ASN A 169 3.37 -6.11 18.88
N ASP A 170 4.64 -5.95 19.25
CA ASP A 170 5.11 -5.84 20.62
C ASP A 170 5.62 -4.42 20.91
N LEU A 171 4.96 -3.71 21.83
CA LEU A 171 5.29 -2.34 22.25
C LEU A 171 6.64 -2.23 22.99
N SER A 172 7.32 -3.35 23.26
CA SER A 172 8.48 -3.46 24.15
C SER A 172 9.85 -3.50 23.46
N THR A 173 9.92 -3.64 22.14
CA THR A 173 11.21 -3.67 21.43
C THR A 173 11.64 -2.28 20.99
N ASP A 174 12.87 -1.89 21.34
CA ASP A 174 13.53 -0.66 20.89
C ASP A 174 13.25 -0.38 19.40
N THR A 175 12.65 0.78 19.16
CA THR A 175 11.77 1.07 18.03
C THR A 175 12.48 1.76 16.87
N SER A 176 13.81 1.62 16.80
CA SER A 176 14.68 2.42 15.92
C SER A 176 14.67 1.98 14.45
N ASP A 177 14.20 0.77 14.11
CA ASP A 177 14.29 0.20 12.76
C ASP A 177 12.99 0.25 11.94
N GLY A 178 12.49 1.46 11.65
CA GLY A 178 11.32 1.66 10.76
C GLY A 178 11.40 0.96 9.38
N ILE A 179 10.29 0.87 8.66
CA ILE A 179 10.18 0.26 7.32
C ILE A 179 11.00 1.05 6.29
N ASN A 180 12.08 0.47 5.78
CA ASN A 180 12.97 1.15 4.83
C ASN A 180 12.49 1.03 3.36
N SER A 181 13.24 1.61 2.41
CA SER A 181 12.91 1.56 0.98
C SER A 181 12.84 0.14 0.41
N PHE A 182 13.64 -0.78 0.92
CA PHE A 182 13.58 -2.19 0.54
C PHE A 182 12.30 -2.84 1.05
N ASP A 183 11.88 -2.55 2.29
CA ASP A 183 10.63 -3.03 2.85
C ASP A 183 9.41 -2.53 2.05
N LEU A 184 9.43 -1.27 1.59
CA LEU A 184 8.39 -0.72 0.71
C LEU A 184 8.34 -1.42 -0.64
N LEU A 185 9.51 -1.73 -1.22
CA LEU A 185 9.61 -2.50 -2.46
C LEU A 185 9.02 -3.91 -2.28
N ILE A 186 9.30 -4.58 -1.16
CA ILE A 186 8.72 -5.88 -0.83
C ILE A 186 7.19 -5.77 -0.68
N LEU A 187 6.70 -4.80 0.09
CA LEU A 187 5.27 -4.59 0.30
C LEU A 187 4.54 -4.35 -1.03
N ARG A 188 5.10 -3.52 -1.91
CA ARG A 188 4.57 -3.24 -3.25
C ARG A 188 4.56 -4.47 -4.16
N ALA A 189 5.59 -5.30 -4.04
CA ALA A 189 5.64 -6.56 -4.76
C ALA A 189 4.55 -7.52 -4.29
N ILE A 190 4.39 -7.72 -2.97
CA ILE A 190 3.31 -8.53 -2.40
C ILE A 190 1.95 -8.05 -2.88
N PHE A 191 1.72 -6.73 -2.85
CA PHE A 191 0.48 -6.15 -3.38
C PHE A 191 0.27 -6.49 -4.86
N SER A 192 1.33 -6.44 -5.68
CA SER A 192 1.23 -6.78 -7.10
C SER A 192 0.85 -8.24 -7.34
N PHE A 193 1.37 -9.17 -6.54
CA PHE A 193 0.95 -10.58 -6.60
C PHE A 193 -0.52 -10.73 -6.23
N TYR A 194 -0.95 -10.11 -5.13
CA TYR A 194 -2.33 -10.15 -4.66
C TYR A 194 -3.31 -9.57 -5.70
N ASP A 195 -3.01 -8.42 -6.30
CA ASP A 195 -3.83 -7.77 -7.35
C ASP A 195 -3.94 -8.62 -8.63
N ASN A 196 -3.02 -9.57 -8.83
CA ASN A 196 -3.07 -10.56 -9.92
C ASN A 196 -3.71 -11.91 -9.48
N ASN A 197 -4.40 -11.96 -8.34
CA ASN A 197 -4.99 -13.16 -7.74
C ASN A 197 -3.96 -14.28 -7.49
N ILE A 198 -2.73 -13.90 -7.12
CA ILE A 198 -1.68 -14.84 -6.71
C ILE A 198 -1.46 -14.67 -5.21
N PHE A 199 -1.98 -15.62 -4.45
CA PHE A 199 -2.01 -15.54 -2.98
C PHE A 199 -0.86 -16.29 -2.31
N ALA A 200 -0.39 -17.39 -2.91
CA ALA A 200 0.82 -18.09 -2.48
C ALA A 200 2.07 -17.53 -3.17
N ILE A 201 3.00 -17.02 -2.39
CA ILE A 201 4.20 -16.35 -2.89
C ILE A 201 5.43 -17.03 -2.30
N SER A 202 6.27 -17.62 -3.15
CA SER A 202 7.58 -18.12 -2.72
C SER A 202 8.58 -16.97 -2.58
N TYR A 203 9.50 -17.09 -1.63
CA TYR A 203 10.57 -16.10 -1.45
C TYR A 203 11.46 -15.96 -2.68
N LYS A 204 11.65 -17.05 -3.44
CA LYS A 204 12.37 -17.04 -4.71
C LYS A 204 11.62 -16.23 -5.76
N ASN A 205 10.30 -16.42 -5.87
CA ASN A 205 9.50 -15.68 -6.84
C ASN A 205 9.46 -14.20 -6.51
N LEU A 206 9.29 -13.85 -5.23
CA LEU A 206 9.33 -12.47 -4.78
C LEU A 206 10.69 -11.82 -5.08
N SER A 207 11.80 -12.54 -4.85
CA SER A 207 13.16 -12.08 -5.16
C SER A 207 13.37 -11.80 -6.65
N ARG A 208 12.84 -12.68 -7.53
CA ARG A 208 12.87 -12.44 -8.98
C ARG A 208 12.03 -11.24 -9.36
N TYR A 209 10.83 -11.13 -8.79
CA TYR A 209 9.91 -10.04 -9.13
C TYR A 209 10.51 -8.66 -8.84
N ILE A 210 11.12 -8.47 -7.66
CA ILE A 210 11.71 -7.17 -7.28
C ILE A 210 12.98 -6.82 -8.04
N SER A 211 13.62 -7.80 -8.68
CA SER A 211 14.75 -7.57 -9.58
C SER A 211 14.31 -7.04 -10.94
N PHE A 212 13.03 -7.20 -11.28
CA PHE A 212 12.42 -6.85 -12.57
C PHE A 212 13.14 -7.45 -13.80
N SER A 213 14.00 -8.46 -13.60
CA SER A 213 14.79 -9.11 -14.63
C SER A 213 14.65 -10.63 -14.53
N ASP A 214 14.16 -11.26 -15.59
CA ASP A 214 13.96 -12.72 -15.66
C ASP A 214 15.28 -13.50 -15.63
N SER A 215 16.39 -12.86 -16.03
CA SER A 215 17.74 -13.42 -16.03
C SER A 215 18.51 -13.24 -14.71
N TYR A 216 17.92 -12.56 -13.72
CA TYR A 216 18.64 -12.23 -12.49
C TYR A 216 18.91 -13.47 -11.62
N ILE A 217 20.18 -13.71 -11.29
CA ILE A 217 20.59 -14.79 -10.40
C ILE A 217 20.26 -14.40 -8.95
N ILE A 218 19.37 -15.16 -8.31
CA ILE A 218 19.01 -14.95 -6.91
C ILE A 218 20.18 -15.36 -6.02
N THR A 219 20.78 -14.40 -5.34
CA THR A 219 21.83 -14.67 -4.36
C THR A 219 21.23 -15.06 -3.00
N ASN A 220 21.96 -15.86 -2.22
CA ASN A 220 21.54 -16.21 -0.86
C ASN A 220 21.35 -14.98 0.04
N ASN A 221 22.15 -13.93 -0.17
CA ASN A 221 22.03 -12.69 0.58
C ASN A 221 20.71 -11.96 0.27
N LEU A 222 20.35 -11.84 -1.01
CA LEU A 222 19.06 -11.27 -1.41
C LEU A 222 17.90 -12.07 -0.82
N LEU A 223 17.96 -13.40 -0.91
CA LEU A 223 16.91 -14.26 -0.37
C LEU A 223 16.73 -14.08 1.14
N LYS A 224 17.83 -14.03 1.90
CA LYS A 224 17.80 -13.75 3.35
C LYS A 224 17.17 -12.38 3.63
N LYS A 225 17.55 -11.35 2.87
CA LYS A 225 17.03 -10.00 3.01
C LYS A 225 15.52 -9.93 2.75
N VAL A 226 15.05 -10.58 1.68
CA VAL A 226 13.62 -10.69 1.34
C VAL A 226 12.85 -11.37 2.47
N LYS A 227 13.32 -12.52 2.97
CA LYS A 227 12.69 -13.22 4.11
C LYS A 227 12.58 -12.33 5.34
N SER A 228 13.68 -11.65 5.70
CA SER A 228 13.71 -10.73 6.85
C SER A 228 12.70 -9.59 6.70
N SER A 229 12.62 -9.01 5.50
CA SER A 229 11.71 -7.91 5.20
C SER A 229 10.24 -8.34 5.26
N VAL A 230 9.89 -9.51 4.68
CA VAL A 230 8.54 -10.06 4.77
C VAL A 230 8.12 -10.29 6.22
N ARG A 231 8.96 -10.94 7.04
CA ARG A 231 8.66 -11.20 8.45
C ARG A 231 8.48 -9.92 9.25
N LYS A 232 9.31 -8.91 8.99
CA LYS A 232 9.17 -7.57 9.56
C LYS A 232 7.79 -6.98 9.24
N LEU A 233 7.38 -7.01 7.96
CA LEU A 233 6.09 -6.49 7.51
C LEU A 233 4.89 -7.29 8.08
N LEU A 234 5.01 -8.61 8.25
CA LEU A 234 3.96 -9.47 8.84
C LEU A 234 3.69 -9.19 10.31
N ASN A 235 4.73 -8.77 11.04
CA ASN A 235 4.69 -8.45 12.46
C ASN A 235 4.37 -6.97 12.74
N THR A 236 3.94 -6.25 11.70
CA THR A 236 3.63 -4.83 11.76
C THR A 236 2.12 -4.62 11.74
N ASN A 237 1.64 -3.83 12.69
CA ASN A 237 0.29 -3.28 12.71
C ASN A 237 0.27 -1.89 12.08
N VAL A 238 -0.93 -1.46 11.72
CA VAL A 238 -1.25 -0.17 11.14
C VAL A 238 -2.49 0.34 11.85
N LEU A 239 -2.32 1.44 12.57
CA LEU A 239 -3.41 2.28 13.03
C LEU A 239 -3.96 3.04 11.81
N ILE A 240 -5.25 2.91 11.56
CA ILE A 240 -5.95 3.65 10.52
C ILE A 240 -6.93 4.58 11.21
N ARG A 241 -6.73 5.90 11.05
CA ARG A 241 -7.64 6.93 11.52
C ARG A 241 -8.55 7.37 10.39
N ASP A 242 -9.78 6.88 10.43
CA ASP A 242 -10.81 7.28 9.48
C ASP A 242 -11.52 8.55 9.99
N ASN A 243 -11.03 9.70 9.53
CA ASN A 243 -11.57 11.00 9.93
C ASN A 243 -13.03 11.19 9.49
N LEU A 244 -13.52 10.46 8.50
CA LEU A 244 -14.91 10.56 8.04
C LEU A 244 -15.90 10.03 9.08
N TYR A 245 -15.49 9.04 9.87
CA TYR A 245 -16.33 8.38 10.88
C TYR A 245 -15.83 8.65 12.30
N ASN A 246 -14.78 9.46 12.44
CA ASN A 246 -14.06 9.70 13.69
C ASN A 246 -13.70 8.38 14.41
N HIS A 247 -13.28 7.38 13.64
CA HIS A 247 -12.92 6.06 14.15
C HIS A 247 -11.43 5.81 13.98
N ILE A 248 -10.85 5.18 14.99
CA ILE A 248 -9.46 4.74 14.98
C ILE A 248 -9.49 3.24 15.22
N TYR A 249 -8.86 2.48 14.33
CA TYR A 249 -8.73 1.03 14.48
C TYR A 249 -7.31 0.58 14.14
N VAL A 250 -6.91 -0.54 14.74
CA VAL A 250 -5.61 -1.18 14.51
C VAL A 250 -5.85 -2.40 13.62
N GLU A 251 -5.06 -2.51 12.54
CA GLU A 251 -5.12 -3.60 11.58
C GLU A 251 -3.71 -4.17 11.35
N ARG A 252 -3.58 -5.44 10.94
CA ARG A 252 -2.26 -5.96 10.55
C ARG A 252 -1.89 -5.43 9.16
N LEU A 253 -0.62 -5.09 8.95
CA LEU A 253 -0.14 -4.62 7.64
C LEU A 253 -0.26 -5.71 6.58
N ILE A 254 0.03 -6.95 6.94
CA ILE A 254 -0.13 -8.12 6.06
C ILE A 254 -0.76 -9.26 6.85
N TYR A 255 -1.87 -9.80 6.32
CA TYR A 255 -2.49 -11.02 6.80
C TYR A 255 -1.95 -12.20 5.99
N ALA A 256 -0.96 -12.90 6.52
CA ALA A 256 -0.40 -14.09 5.87
C ALA A 256 0.11 -15.13 6.86
N ILE A 257 0.11 -16.38 6.43
CA ILE A 257 0.82 -17.49 7.08
C ILE A 257 2.19 -17.63 6.39
N ASP A 258 3.26 -17.54 7.17
CA ASP A 258 4.66 -17.66 6.72
C ASP A 258 5.22 -19.06 6.99
N ASN A 259 6.04 -19.56 6.07
CA ASN A 259 6.83 -20.76 6.27
C ASN A 259 8.27 -20.58 5.73
N GLU A 260 9.07 -21.65 5.65
CA GLU A 260 10.45 -21.52 5.21
C GLU A 260 10.60 -21.10 3.73
N TYR A 261 9.66 -21.50 2.88
CA TYR A 261 9.76 -21.41 1.42
C TYR A 261 8.96 -20.24 0.82
N GLY A 262 7.91 -19.81 1.52
CA GLY A 262 7.03 -18.75 1.09
C GLY A 262 5.95 -18.45 2.10
N PHE A 263 4.93 -17.74 1.66
CA PHE A 263 3.82 -17.32 2.49
C PHE A 263 2.53 -17.24 1.67
N VAL A 264 1.39 -17.37 2.34
CA VAL A 264 0.06 -17.26 1.73
C VAL A 264 -0.64 -16.02 2.27
N VAL A 265 -0.95 -15.07 1.40
CA VAL A 265 -1.62 -13.81 1.74
C VAL A 265 -3.14 -13.99 1.67
N PHE A 266 -3.82 -13.74 2.78
CA PHE A 266 -5.27 -13.90 2.88
C PHE A 266 -6.02 -12.63 2.48
N GLN A 267 -5.48 -11.45 2.80
CA GLN A 267 -6.16 -10.18 2.62
C GLN A 267 -5.30 -9.17 1.84
N GLU A 268 -5.98 -8.30 1.09
CA GLU A 268 -5.36 -7.15 0.47
C GLU A 268 -4.69 -6.27 1.53
N ILE A 269 -3.52 -5.72 1.20
CA ILE A 269 -2.73 -4.91 2.12
C ILE A 269 -3.51 -3.61 2.44
N PRO A 270 -3.85 -3.32 3.72
CA PRO A 270 -4.74 -2.21 4.06
C PRO A 270 -4.30 -0.84 3.53
N ILE A 271 -2.99 -0.54 3.57
CA ILE A 271 -2.48 0.75 3.07
C ILE A 271 -2.68 0.91 1.55
N TYR A 272 -2.66 -0.18 0.78
CA TYR A 272 -2.93 -0.14 -0.67
C TYR A 272 -4.42 -0.08 -0.97
N SER A 273 -5.25 -0.89 -0.27
CA SER A 273 -6.71 -0.81 -0.39
C SER A 273 -7.21 0.61 -0.13
N PHE A 274 -6.75 1.20 0.99
CA PHE A 274 -7.04 2.57 1.38
C PHE A 274 -6.58 3.57 0.31
N SER A 275 -5.33 3.44 -0.14
CA SER A 275 -4.78 4.37 -1.13
C SER A 275 -5.52 4.28 -2.48
N ILE A 276 -5.98 3.10 -2.88
CA ILE A 276 -6.79 2.93 -4.11
C ILE A 276 -8.16 3.56 -3.95
N GLU A 277 -8.84 3.33 -2.82
CA GLU A 277 -10.14 3.90 -2.50
C GLU A 277 -10.13 5.43 -2.58
N HIS A 278 -9.08 6.05 -2.06
CA HIS A 278 -8.95 7.49 -1.97
C HIS A 278 -8.10 8.12 -3.10
N ASN A 279 -7.74 7.33 -4.13
CA ASN A 279 -6.92 7.78 -5.27
C ASN A 279 -5.55 8.40 -4.86
N LEU A 280 -4.95 7.84 -3.81
CA LEU A 280 -3.67 8.22 -3.19
C LEU A 280 -2.50 7.42 -3.75
N TYR A 281 -2.60 7.05 -5.02
CA TYR A 281 -1.61 6.24 -5.70
C TYR A 281 -1.42 6.72 -7.14
N THR A 282 -0.38 6.23 -7.78
CA THR A 282 -0.15 6.38 -9.21
C THR A 282 0.16 5.02 -9.82
N LYS A 283 -0.20 4.83 -11.09
CA LYS A 283 0.21 3.66 -11.87
C LYS A 283 1.41 4.04 -12.71
N LEU A 284 2.56 3.45 -12.42
CA LEU A 284 3.79 3.67 -13.18
C LEU A 284 4.04 2.51 -14.14
N ASN A 285 4.63 2.81 -15.28
CA ASN A 285 5.16 1.79 -16.17
C ASN A 285 6.24 0.98 -15.42
N TYR A 286 6.18 -0.35 -15.47
CA TYR A 286 7.14 -1.20 -14.76
C TYR A 286 8.60 -0.94 -15.17
N LYS A 287 8.82 -0.44 -16.40
CA LYS A 287 10.15 -0.08 -16.89
C LYS A 287 10.86 0.97 -16.04
N PHE A 288 10.14 1.79 -15.27
CA PHE A 288 10.80 2.68 -14.29
C PHE A 288 11.57 1.91 -13.21
N PHE A 289 11.17 0.66 -12.93
CA PHE A 289 11.76 -0.18 -11.88
C PHE A 289 12.84 -1.13 -12.41
N ASP A 290 12.72 -1.56 -13.67
CA ASP A 290 13.67 -2.42 -14.41
C ASP A 290 14.91 -1.65 -14.87
N CYS A 291 15.56 -0.94 -13.96
CA CYS A 291 16.75 -0.15 -14.26
C CYS A 291 18.01 -1.04 -14.35
N PRO A 292 19.00 -0.71 -15.19
CA PRO A 292 20.23 -1.47 -15.38
C PRO A 292 21.25 -1.23 -14.23
N VAL A 293 20.81 -1.46 -13.00
CA VAL A 293 21.58 -1.29 -11.77
C VAL A 293 21.48 -2.54 -10.91
N SER A 294 22.58 -2.92 -10.26
CA SER A 294 22.58 -4.07 -9.34
C SER A 294 21.66 -3.83 -8.15
N MET A 295 21.06 -4.89 -7.60
CA MET A 295 20.16 -4.87 -6.42
C MET A 295 20.91 -4.71 -5.09
N THR A 296 21.74 -3.67 -4.98
CA THR A 296 22.36 -3.27 -3.72
C THR A 296 21.46 -2.28 -2.98
N ASP A 297 21.60 -2.21 -1.66
CA ASP A 297 20.82 -1.32 -0.80
C ASP A 297 20.85 0.13 -1.26
N LEU A 298 22.05 0.62 -1.58
CA LEU A 298 22.27 1.96 -2.12
C LEU A 298 21.53 2.17 -3.44
N ASN A 299 21.67 1.26 -4.41
CA ASN A 299 21.05 1.43 -5.72
C ASN A 299 19.51 1.38 -5.64
N ILE A 300 18.97 0.52 -4.77
CA ILE A 300 17.53 0.46 -4.52
C ILE A 300 17.06 1.79 -3.92
N ALA A 301 17.76 2.32 -2.91
CA ALA A 301 17.42 3.61 -2.31
C ALA A 301 17.45 4.75 -3.35
N ILE A 302 18.47 4.80 -4.21
CA ILE A 302 18.58 5.79 -5.29
C ILE A 302 17.41 5.66 -6.27
N ARG A 303 17.10 4.44 -6.73
CA ARG A 303 16.00 4.18 -7.67
C ARG A 303 14.66 4.61 -7.08
N GLU A 304 14.35 4.19 -5.85
CA GLU A 304 13.09 4.55 -5.19
C GLU A 304 12.99 6.07 -4.95
N TYR A 305 14.09 6.73 -4.60
CA TYR A 305 14.13 8.20 -4.47
C TYR A 305 13.79 8.89 -5.79
N LEU A 306 14.42 8.49 -6.90
CA LEU A 306 14.14 9.10 -8.21
C LEU A 306 12.68 8.88 -8.65
N ILE A 307 12.12 7.70 -8.38
CA ILE A 307 10.71 7.41 -8.67
C ILE A 307 9.80 8.28 -7.79
N TYR A 308 10.12 8.46 -6.52
CA TYR A 308 9.38 9.37 -5.65
C TYR A 308 9.38 10.82 -6.17
N GLN A 309 10.54 11.32 -6.58
CA GLN A 309 10.69 12.66 -7.14
C GLN A 309 9.82 12.83 -8.39
N LEU A 310 9.82 11.82 -9.27
CA LEU A 310 8.95 11.76 -10.45
C LEU A 310 7.46 11.83 -10.13
N VAL A 311 7.03 11.20 -9.03
CA VAL A 311 5.60 11.11 -8.68
C VAL A 311 5.10 12.35 -7.94
N ASN A 312 5.91 12.95 -7.07
CA ASN A 312 5.43 13.92 -6.08
C ASN A 312 5.87 15.36 -6.32
N ILE A 313 7.03 15.59 -6.93
CA ILE A 313 7.58 16.95 -7.07
C ILE A 313 7.20 17.60 -8.40
N GLY A 314 6.71 16.84 -9.37
CA GLY A 314 6.34 17.37 -10.69
C GLY A 314 7.56 17.62 -11.57
N GLU A 315 7.31 17.67 -12.88
CA GLU A 315 8.35 17.72 -13.90
C GLU A 315 9.14 19.03 -13.88
N GLY A 316 10.44 18.96 -14.18
CA GLY A 316 11.30 20.13 -14.41
C GLY A 316 11.82 20.84 -13.16
N ASN A 317 11.47 20.38 -11.96
CA ASN A 317 12.02 20.91 -10.71
C ASN A 317 13.45 20.43 -10.46
N ASP A 318 14.30 21.33 -9.97
CA ASP A 318 15.68 21.04 -9.63
C ASP A 318 15.78 20.25 -8.32
N ILE A 319 16.50 19.13 -8.38
CA ILE A 319 16.83 18.28 -7.23
C ILE A 319 18.30 18.52 -6.89
N PHE A 320 18.56 19.11 -5.74
CA PHE A 320 19.93 19.37 -5.29
C PHE A 320 20.60 18.07 -4.82
N PHE A 321 21.86 17.88 -5.22
CA PHE A 321 22.61 16.68 -4.84
C PHE A 321 22.83 16.58 -3.33
N GLU A 322 23.02 17.70 -2.63
CA GLU A 322 23.20 17.68 -1.17
C GLU A 322 21.91 17.24 -0.45
N ASP A 323 20.74 17.70 -0.89
CA ASP A 323 19.46 17.23 -0.36
C ASP A 323 19.25 15.74 -0.64
N PHE A 324 19.57 15.32 -1.88
CA PHE A 324 19.55 13.90 -2.24
C PHE A 324 20.44 13.07 -1.31
N TYR A 325 21.72 13.42 -1.13
CA TYR A 325 22.63 12.66 -0.27
C TYR A 325 22.14 12.61 1.17
N SER A 326 21.63 13.72 1.70
CA SER A 326 21.06 13.80 3.05
C SER A 326 19.88 12.82 3.20
N ASN A 327 18.94 12.84 2.25
CA ASN A 327 17.75 11.98 2.27
C ASN A 327 18.12 10.50 2.22
N ILE A 328 19.07 10.10 1.38
CA ILE A 328 19.50 8.69 1.32
C ILE A 328 20.66 8.35 2.27
N LYS A 329 20.97 9.24 3.23
CA LYS A 329 21.96 9.08 4.30
C LYS A 329 23.38 8.76 3.81
N ILE A 330 23.80 9.36 2.71
CA ILE A 330 25.18 9.27 2.20
C ILE A 330 26.04 10.37 2.81
N THR A 331 27.03 9.97 3.59
CA THR A 331 28.03 10.88 4.16
C THR A 331 29.39 10.78 3.48
N ASP A 332 29.76 9.59 3.00
CA ASP A 332 31.07 9.33 2.40
C ASP A 332 31.23 9.89 0.98
N THR A 333 32.42 10.43 0.69
CA THR A 333 32.74 11.08 -0.60
C THR A 333 32.78 10.07 -1.77
N GLN A 334 33.30 8.86 -1.54
CA GLN A 334 33.34 7.81 -2.56
C GLN A 334 31.93 7.33 -2.88
N MET A 335 31.08 7.17 -1.85
CA MET A 335 29.65 6.89 -2.02
C MET A 335 28.90 8.01 -2.76
N LYS A 336 29.18 9.29 -2.46
CA LYS A 336 28.62 10.43 -3.22
C LYS A 336 28.97 10.30 -4.71
N LYS A 337 30.22 9.98 -5.05
CA LYS A 337 30.65 9.75 -6.44
C LYS A 337 29.89 8.60 -7.11
N LYS A 338 29.88 7.42 -6.48
CA LYS A 338 29.17 6.25 -7.00
C LYS A 338 27.68 6.52 -7.20
N SER A 339 27.05 7.24 -6.27
CA SER A 339 25.62 7.55 -6.32
C SER A 339 25.27 8.46 -7.49
N ARG A 340 26.12 9.44 -7.82
CA ARG A 340 25.96 10.26 -9.03
C ARG A 340 25.99 9.42 -10.30
N GLU A 341 26.95 8.51 -10.41
CA GLU A 341 27.07 7.60 -11.56
C GLU A 341 25.83 6.71 -11.72
N VAL A 342 25.26 6.24 -10.60
CA VAL A 342 24.00 5.47 -10.59
C VAL A 342 22.81 6.33 -11.01
N VAL A 343 22.69 7.56 -10.49
CA VAL A 343 21.63 8.50 -10.89
C VAL A 343 21.67 8.73 -12.41
N ILE A 344 22.84 9.06 -12.95
CA ILE A 344 23.03 9.29 -14.39
C ILE A 344 22.61 8.05 -15.19
N ARG A 345 23.06 6.87 -14.78
CA ARG A 345 22.73 5.62 -15.48
C ARG A 345 21.24 5.32 -15.50
N ILE A 346 20.53 5.59 -14.39
CA ILE A 346 19.07 5.41 -14.31
C ILE A 346 18.37 6.42 -15.24
N LEU A 347 18.77 7.70 -15.20
CA LEU A 347 18.18 8.75 -16.03
C LEU A 347 18.43 8.50 -17.53
N ASP A 348 19.64 8.08 -17.92
CA ASP A 348 19.96 7.66 -19.28
C ASP A 348 19.07 6.51 -19.73
N TYR A 349 18.90 5.49 -18.88
CA TYR A 349 18.03 4.37 -19.19
C TYR A 349 16.57 4.79 -19.37
N TRP A 350 16.05 5.64 -18.48
CA TRP A 350 14.69 6.17 -18.58
C TRP A 350 14.48 6.99 -19.85
N LYS A 351 15.44 7.85 -20.20
CA LYS A 351 15.41 8.63 -21.45
C LYS A 351 15.43 7.73 -22.67
N ASN A 352 16.37 6.78 -22.74
CA ASN A 352 16.51 5.86 -23.86
C ASN A 352 15.29 4.94 -24.07
N ASN A 353 14.49 4.72 -23.02
CA ASN A 353 13.25 3.96 -23.07
C ASN A 353 11.99 4.83 -23.24
N ASN A 354 12.14 6.14 -23.52
CA ASN A 354 11.04 7.10 -23.62
C ASN A 354 10.13 7.12 -22.39
N LEU A 355 10.72 6.94 -21.21
CA LEU A 355 10.02 7.06 -19.92
C LEU A 355 10.03 8.49 -19.40
N ILE A 356 11.05 9.26 -19.79
CA ILE A 356 11.19 10.70 -19.58
C ILE A 356 11.60 11.34 -20.92
N TYR A 357 11.19 12.58 -21.20
CA TYR A 357 11.62 13.31 -22.40
C TYR A 357 13.11 13.63 -22.35
N ASN A 358 13.58 14.21 -21.24
CA ASN A 358 14.98 14.57 -21.06
C ASN A 358 15.33 14.76 -19.58
N TYR A 359 16.63 14.88 -19.31
CA TYR A 359 17.14 15.31 -18.01
C TYR A 359 18.30 16.30 -18.18
N SER A 360 18.55 17.09 -17.14
CA SER A 360 19.66 18.04 -17.08
C SER A 360 20.48 17.83 -15.81
N ILE A 361 21.77 18.14 -15.87
CA ILE A 361 22.68 18.11 -14.72
C ILE A 361 23.41 19.44 -14.68
N ASN A 362 23.21 20.18 -13.60
CA ASN A 362 23.88 21.45 -13.37
C ASN A 362 25.24 21.22 -12.69
N LYS A 363 26.30 21.76 -13.31
CA LYS A 363 27.67 21.70 -12.81
C LYS A 363 28.27 23.10 -12.74
N ILE A 364 28.85 23.44 -11.58
CA ILE A 364 29.60 24.68 -11.39
C ILE A 364 31.02 24.30 -10.98
N GLN A 365 32.03 24.75 -11.72
CA GLN A 365 33.44 24.46 -11.44
C GLN A 365 33.71 22.95 -11.21
N ASN A 366 33.17 22.09 -12.08
CA ASN A 366 33.21 20.61 -11.99
C ASN A 366 32.53 19.99 -10.75
N LYS A 367 31.82 20.78 -9.93
CA LYS A 367 30.99 20.27 -8.83
C LYS A 367 29.55 20.07 -9.32
N TYR A 368 28.99 18.92 -8.98
CA TYR A 368 27.58 18.58 -9.26
C TYR A 368 26.69 19.32 -8.26
N ILE A 369 25.78 20.17 -8.75
CA ILE A 369 24.92 21.01 -7.92
C ILE A 369 23.51 20.43 -7.84
N SER A 370 22.85 20.30 -8.99
CA SER A 370 21.48 19.79 -9.10
C SER A 370 21.31 18.94 -10.35
N PHE A 371 20.21 18.20 -10.39
CA PHE A 371 19.70 17.53 -11.58
C PHE A 371 18.18 17.69 -11.67
N SER A 372 17.64 17.64 -12.88
CA SER A 372 16.20 17.72 -13.12
C SER A 372 15.81 16.83 -14.30
N PHE A 373 14.54 16.43 -14.37
CA PHE A 373 14.01 15.62 -15.47
C PHE A 373 12.54 15.99 -15.77
N SER A 374 12.14 15.80 -17.03
CA SER A 374 10.77 16.08 -17.53
C SER A 374 10.20 14.85 -18.22
N ARG A 375 8.89 14.62 -18.10
CA ARG A 375 8.25 13.35 -18.48
C ARG A 375 7.38 13.43 -19.71
#